data_AF-A0A7C2V2Y3-F1
#
_entry.id   AF-A0A7C2V2Y3-F1
#
_cell.length_a   1.000
_cell.length_b   1.000
_cell.length_c   1.000
_cell.angle_alpha   90.00
_cell.angle_beta   90.00
_cell.angle_gamma   90.00
#
_symmetry.space_group_name_H-M   'P 1'
#
loop_
_entity.id
_entity.type
_entity.pdbx_description
1 polymer ?
#
loop_
_entity_poly.entity_id
_entity_poly.type
_entity_poly.pdbx_seq_one_letter_code
_entity_poly.pdbx_strand_id
1 'polypeptide(L)'
;MDDFGETLQRYLERLTELRRRRASEASIRNEFLRFLQEAFPRLSLSEPTELERFVPGLRVQGGSVDALYGDLIFEFKRKLDDASRRDGENQLWRYLTNQETPYRFFGILTDGETLVAYALRDEHLAKVDELKLSVEAVEKCRLWLDCYLFHERQRAPTADDITLRFGQHSPTFWHSFRLLRSAWQSARNDPSVQTKFAEWQSLLAIVYGSTVGDENLFLRHTYLALFARVLAYLSLNRKSPNDDELAGLVSGETFENTGLDNFVADDFFAWSRDYPETEDLQRALATRLTTAYDLDAINEDLLKGLYQGLVDPETRHDLGEFYTPDWLAEITLREAGFPGSCPQPSLLDPACGSGTFLFTAIRLLREAGYKDAQLVESCASHLAGVDVHPLAVTIARTNLVLALGNDLRGYNKRFAVPVYLADSLNLPENLGQQEVLSVPVDTENLSKIAGKETPKNLPQAFHIPAAVAAHPERLSGALNALQEFAKHEVSEQDAANGLSTRLRELGISQNQQWSWQNNLRLMRWLLQPPATDTVWRFILQNAYRPALARLSIRCHEAANQFVAAATPKTLNQPIGSLRQKVRETLTSQVSQIDRLVAELLGLSS
;
A
#
# COMPACT_ATOMS: atom_id res chain seq x y z
N MET A 1 30.19 13.30 -10.39
CA MET A 1 30.53 11.97 -10.91
C MET A 1 31.52 11.37 -9.91
N ASP A 2 31.08 10.35 -9.19
CA ASP A 2 31.84 9.25 -8.57
C ASP A 2 33.07 9.51 -7.68
N ASP A 3 32.97 10.41 -6.71
CA ASP A 3 33.95 10.52 -5.60
C ASP A 3 33.98 9.25 -4.70
N PHE A 4 32.84 8.54 -4.60
CA PHE A 4 32.73 7.37 -3.73
C PHE A 4 33.64 6.20 -4.18
N GLY A 5 33.76 5.95 -5.48
CA GLY A 5 34.59 4.86 -6.01
C GLY A 5 36.09 5.07 -5.70
N GLU A 6 36.59 6.28 -5.91
CA GLU A 6 37.97 6.65 -5.59
C GLU A 6 38.23 6.63 -4.08
N THR A 7 37.28 7.12 -3.29
CA THR A 7 37.34 7.12 -1.83
C THR A 7 37.34 5.69 -1.28
N LEU A 8 36.50 4.81 -1.83
CA LEU A 8 36.45 3.38 -1.48
C LEU A 8 37.76 2.68 -1.84
N GLN A 9 38.32 2.94 -3.02
CA GLN A 9 39.59 2.36 -3.44
C GLN A 9 40.72 2.76 -2.48
N ARG A 10 40.84 4.06 -2.18
CA ARG A 10 41.85 4.58 -1.25
C ARG A 10 41.70 3.98 0.15
N TYR A 11 40.46 3.83 0.61
CA TYR A 11 40.17 3.18 1.88
C TYR A 11 40.64 1.73 1.91
N LEU A 12 40.30 0.93 0.88
CA LEU A 12 40.70 -0.49 0.81
C LEU A 12 42.22 -0.66 0.73
N GLU A 13 42.93 0.23 0.04
CA GLU A 13 44.39 0.28 0.01
C GLU A 13 44.98 0.53 1.41
N ARG A 14 44.47 1.54 2.13
CA ARG A 14 44.90 1.85 3.50
C ARG A 14 44.54 0.73 4.49
N LEU A 15 43.37 0.12 4.36
CA LEU A 15 42.96 -1.01 5.17
C LEU A 15 43.92 -2.20 4.97
N THR A 16 44.36 -2.44 3.73
CA THR A 16 45.36 -3.46 3.41
C THR A 16 46.69 -3.18 4.10
N GLU A 17 47.13 -1.92 4.12
CA GLU A 17 48.35 -1.50 4.83
C GLU A 17 48.23 -1.67 6.36
N LEU A 18 47.10 -1.28 6.94
CA LEU A 18 46.82 -1.48 8.37
C LEU A 18 46.85 -2.97 8.75
N ARG A 19 46.29 -3.83 7.91
CA ARG A 19 46.34 -5.29 8.10
C ARG A 19 47.76 -5.83 8.05
N ARG A 20 48.58 -5.39 7.08
CA ARG A 20 50.02 -5.77 7.00
C ARG A 20 50.80 -5.37 8.25
N ARG A 21 50.48 -4.21 8.83
CA ARG A 21 51.10 -3.71 10.08
C ARG A 21 50.50 -4.30 11.36
N ARG A 22 49.56 -5.24 11.25
CA ARG A 22 48.87 -5.84 12.41
C ARG A 22 48.23 -4.78 13.32
N ALA A 23 47.61 -3.76 12.72
CA ALA A 23 46.94 -2.68 13.45
C ALA A 23 45.86 -3.18 14.43
N SER A 24 45.55 -2.36 15.44
CA SER A 24 44.51 -2.63 16.43
C SER A 24 43.10 -2.42 15.85
N GLU A 25 42.08 -2.95 16.52
CA GLU A 25 40.65 -2.76 16.17
C GLU A 25 40.29 -1.28 16.15
N ALA A 26 40.75 -0.51 17.15
CA ALA A 26 40.59 0.93 17.19
C ALA A 26 41.20 1.65 15.96
N SER A 27 42.30 1.14 15.40
CA SER A 27 42.91 1.72 14.19
C SER A 27 42.08 1.44 12.95
N ILE A 28 41.55 0.22 12.83
CA ILE A 28 40.64 -0.17 11.73
C ILE A 28 39.35 0.64 11.82
N ARG A 29 38.77 0.76 13.02
CA ARG A 29 37.60 1.61 13.29
C ARG A 29 37.85 3.04 12.84
N ASN A 30 38.93 3.67 13.31
CA ASN A 30 39.18 5.08 13.01
C ASN A 30 39.37 5.32 11.50
N GLU A 31 40.02 4.39 10.78
CA GLU A 31 40.16 4.51 9.33
C GLU A 31 38.84 4.26 8.61
N PHE A 32 38.03 3.30 9.06
CA PHE A 32 36.68 3.07 8.51
C PHE A 32 35.76 4.27 8.75
N LEU A 33 35.78 4.87 9.94
CA LEU A 33 35.03 6.09 10.24
C LEU A 33 35.49 7.27 9.38
N ARG A 34 36.79 7.40 9.13
CA ARG A 34 37.32 8.41 8.19
C ARG A 34 36.83 8.14 6.77
N PHE A 35 36.83 6.89 6.32
CA PHE A 35 36.23 6.51 5.05
C PHE A 35 34.76 6.91 4.98
N LEU A 36 33.97 6.67 6.04
CA LEU A 36 32.58 7.10 6.08
C LEU A 36 32.43 8.63 6.03
N GLN A 37 33.30 9.39 6.71
CA GLN A 37 33.31 10.86 6.63
C GLN A 37 33.65 11.35 5.21
N GLU A 38 34.66 10.77 4.57
CA GLU A 38 35.08 11.13 3.22
C GLU A 38 34.00 10.75 2.19
N ALA A 39 33.46 9.53 2.30
CA ALA A 39 32.44 8.99 1.40
C ALA A 39 31.05 9.65 1.60
N PHE A 40 30.76 10.12 2.81
CA PHE A 40 29.50 10.75 3.18
C PHE A 40 29.75 12.04 3.99
N PRO A 41 30.15 13.16 3.34
CA PRO A 41 30.59 14.38 4.01
C PRO A 41 29.58 15.06 4.94
N ARG A 42 28.30 14.68 4.87
CA ARG A 42 27.22 15.20 5.73
C ARG A 42 27.10 14.44 7.06
N LEU A 43 27.96 13.43 7.29
CA LEU A 43 27.93 12.55 8.48
C LEU A 43 28.34 13.34 9.70
N SER A 44 27.33 13.81 10.43
CA SER A 44 27.45 14.25 11.82
C SER A 44 27.83 13.04 12.65
N LEU A 45 29.12 12.69 12.65
CA LEU A 45 29.67 11.87 13.70
C LEU A 45 29.60 12.70 14.97
N SER A 46 28.60 12.41 15.82
CA SER A 46 28.91 12.42 17.24
C SER A 46 30.19 11.60 17.40
N GLU A 47 31.20 12.15 18.05
CA GLU A 47 32.38 11.39 18.48
C GLU A 47 31.93 10.05 19.09
N PRO A 48 32.79 9.01 19.18
CA PRO A 48 32.47 7.85 20.00
C PRO A 48 32.20 8.36 21.43
N THR A 49 30.94 8.69 21.69
CA THR A 49 30.49 9.19 22.97
C THR A 49 30.69 8.01 23.87
N GLU A 50 31.70 8.09 24.73
CA GLU A 50 31.74 7.24 25.90
C GLU A 50 30.33 7.28 26.48
N LEU A 51 29.67 6.12 26.49
CA LEU A 51 28.27 5.92 26.84
C LEU A 51 27.97 6.29 28.31
N GLU A 52 28.86 7.05 28.96
CA GLU A 52 28.75 7.57 30.31
C GLU A 52 27.68 8.66 30.46
N ARG A 53 27.21 9.30 29.37
CA ARG A 53 26.39 10.53 29.49
C ARG A 53 24.94 10.49 29.03
N PHE A 54 24.43 9.43 28.40
CA PHE A 54 23.05 9.44 27.86
C PHE A 54 22.05 8.48 28.49
N VAL A 55 22.42 7.66 29.49
CA VAL A 55 21.45 6.86 30.24
C VAL A 55 21.87 6.77 31.72
N PRO A 56 21.09 7.28 32.69
CA PRO A 56 21.37 7.05 34.10
C PRO A 56 21.14 5.57 34.42
N GLY A 57 22.20 4.76 34.43
CA GLY A 57 22.12 3.35 34.86
C GLY A 57 23.14 2.36 34.29
N LEU A 58 23.90 2.72 33.25
CA LEU A 58 24.85 1.79 32.62
C LEU A 58 26.18 1.65 33.40
N ARG A 59 26.15 0.90 34.50
CA ARG A 59 27.29 0.06 34.88
C ARG A 59 27.10 -1.32 34.25
N VAL A 60 27.46 -1.47 32.98
CA VAL A 60 27.64 -2.81 32.41
C VAL A 60 29.01 -3.30 32.87
N GLN A 61 29.06 -4.41 33.60
CA GLN A 61 30.34 -5.07 33.90
C GLN A 61 31.01 -5.51 32.57
N GLY A 62 32.01 -4.74 32.13
CA GLY A 62 33.03 -5.17 31.17
C GLY A 62 32.72 -4.94 29.69
N GLY A 63 32.86 -3.70 29.23
CA GLY A 63 33.08 -3.36 27.81
C GLY A 63 32.48 -2.02 27.38
N SER A 64 33.10 -1.38 26.38
CA SER A 64 32.63 -0.16 25.71
C SER A 64 32.28 -0.47 24.25
N VAL A 65 31.14 0.01 23.75
CA VAL A 65 30.75 -0.07 22.33
C VAL A 65 31.78 0.64 21.45
N ASP A 66 32.12 0.05 20.30
CA ASP A 66 33.16 0.62 19.43
C ASP A 66 32.72 1.88 18.68
N ALA A 67 31.48 1.94 18.17
CA ALA A 67 30.84 3.16 17.65
C ALA A 67 29.30 3.05 17.65
N LEU A 68 28.59 4.17 17.87
CA LEU A 68 27.13 4.28 17.77
C LEU A 68 26.77 5.35 16.72
N TYR A 69 25.86 5.02 15.81
CA TYR A 69 25.41 5.93 14.76
C TYR A 69 23.89 5.82 14.56
N GLY A 70 23.13 6.79 15.08
CA GLY A 70 21.66 6.70 15.08
C GLY A 70 21.18 5.44 15.79
N ASP A 71 20.51 4.55 15.06
CA ASP A 71 20.07 3.24 15.55
C ASP A 71 21.08 2.10 15.25
N LEU A 72 22.31 2.40 14.80
CA LEU A 72 23.35 1.41 14.50
C LEU A 72 24.41 1.31 15.60
N ILE A 73 24.70 0.10 16.06
CA ILE A 73 25.79 -0.25 16.98
C ILE A 73 26.85 -0.99 16.19
N PHE A 74 28.08 -0.48 16.12
CA PHE A 74 29.20 -1.16 15.47
C PHE A 74 30.07 -1.89 16.48
N GLU A 75 30.52 -3.08 16.09
CA GLU A 75 31.57 -3.86 16.76
C GLU A 75 32.66 -4.18 15.72
N PHE A 76 33.90 -3.80 16.00
CA PHE A 76 35.03 -3.95 15.10
C PHE A 76 35.94 -5.10 15.53
N LYS A 77 36.28 -5.96 14.56
CA LYS A 77 37.27 -7.03 14.75
C LYS A 77 38.45 -6.84 13.81
N ARG A 78 39.61 -7.39 14.19
CA ARG A 78 40.81 -7.36 13.33
C ARG A 78 40.65 -8.14 12.02
N LYS A 79 39.85 -9.20 12.10
CA LYS A 79 39.47 -10.14 11.04
C LYS A 79 38.17 -10.80 11.47
N LEU A 80 37.35 -11.23 10.51
CA LEU A 80 36.13 -12.00 10.80
C LEU A 80 36.32 -13.50 10.50
N ASP A 81 37.09 -14.18 11.34
CA ASP A 81 37.13 -15.65 11.41
C ASP A 81 36.06 -16.21 12.36
N ASP A 82 35.85 -17.53 12.38
CA ASP A 82 34.78 -18.16 13.16
C ASP A 82 34.83 -17.82 14.66
N ALA A 83 36.04 -17.66 15.22
CA ALA A 83 36.21 -17.36 16.64
C ALA A 83 35.88 -15.89 16.94
N SER A 84 36.41 -14.96 16.16
CA SER A 84 36.15 -13.52 16.29
C SER A 84 34.72 -13.13 15.93
N ARG A 85 34.07 -13.87 15.01
CA ARG A 85 32.65 -13.69 14.70
C ARG A 85 31.78 -14.02 15.91
N ARG A 86 31.98 -15.17 16.55
CA ARG A 86 31.22 -15.56 17.75
C ARG A 86 31.44 -14.59 18.91
N ASP A 87 32.67 -14.13 19.10
CA ASP A 87 33.00 -13.12 20.12
C ASP A 87 32.27 -11.80 19.86
N GLY A 88 32.34 -11.29 18.63
CA GLY A 88 31.66 -10.06 18.23
C GLY A 88 30.13 -10.16 18.27
N GLU A 89 29.56 -11.30 17.88
CA GLU A 89 28.13 -11.58 18.06
C GLU A 89 27.75 -11.52 19.55
N ASN A 90 28.50 -12.18 20.44
CA ASN A 90 28.20 -12.12 21.87
C ASN A 90 28.24 -10.69 22.42
N GLN A 91 29.17 -9.84 21.96
CA GLN A 91 29.23 -8.44 22.37
C GLN A 91 28.06 -7.63 21.82
N LEU A 92 27.74 -7.75 20.53
CA LEU A 92 26.56 -7.10 19.94
C LEU A 92 25.28 -7.51 20.66
N TRP A 93 25.14 -8.78 21.03
CA TRP A 93 23.98 -9.28 21.76
C TRP A 93 23.85 -8.57 23.12
N ARG A 94 24.96 -8.47 23.86
CA ARG A 94 25.01 -7.73 25.13
C ARG A 94 24.69 -6.25 24.94
N TYR A 95 25.16 -5.61 23.88
CA TYR A 95 24.91 -4.19 23.66
C TYR A 95 23.46 -3.92 23.30
N LEU A 96 22.85 -4.76 22.45
CA LEU A 96 21.46 -4.63 22.05
C LEU A 96 20.50 -4.91 23.21
N THR A 97 20.69 -6.03 23.92
CA THR A 97 19.80 -6.44 25.04
C THR A 97 19.80 -5.47 26.23
N ASN A 98 20.88 -4.73 26.45
CA ASN A 98 20.98 -3.75 27.54
C ASN A 98 20.37 -2.37 27.20
N GLN A 99 19.78 -2.18 26.02
CA GLN A 99 19.06 -0.94 25.70
C GLN A 99 17.64 -0.95 26.28
N GLU A 100 17.07 0.22 26.57
CA GLU A 100 15.64 0.33 26.96
C GLU A 100 14.70 -0.19 25.86
N THR A 101 15.13 -0.06 24.60
CA THR A 101 14.43 -0.59 23.41
C THR A 101 15.38 -1.40 22.52
N PRO A 102 15.78 -2.63 22.92
CA PRO A 102 16.80 -3.46 22.22
C PRO A 102 16.53 -3.65 20.73
N TYR A 103 15.25 -3.74 20.45
CA TYR A 103 14.61 -4.08 19.20
C TYR A 103 14.54 -2.94 18.18
N ARG A 104 14.99 -1.74 18.57
CA ARG A 104 15.14 -0.56 17.72
C ARG A 104 16.48 -0.53 16.98
N PHE A 105 17.52 -1.13 17.56
CA PHE A 105 18.89 -1.00 17.10
C PHE A 105 19.33 -2.17 16.19
N PHE A 106 20.28 -1.89 15.30
CA PHE A 106 20.98 -2.89 14.49
C PHE A 106 22.44 -2.99 14.90
N GLY A 107 22.94 -4.22 15.03
CA GLY A 107 24.35 -4.47 15.25
C GLY A 107 25.09 -4.64 13.92
N ILE A 108 26.20 -3.96 13.70
CA ILE A 108 27.08 -4.18 12.55
C ILE A 108 28.41 -4.72 13.07
N LEU A 109 28.68 -5.99 12.74
CA LEU A 109 29.96 -6.62 13.00
C LEU A 109 30.85 -6.45 11.76
N THR A 110 32.05 -5.90 11.93
CA THR A 110 32.91 -5.57 10.78
C THR A 110 34.40 -5.74 11.05
N ASP A 111 35.15 -6.13 10.01
CA ASP A 111 36.63 -6.04 9.99
C ASP A 111 37.16 -4.90 9.12
N GLY A 112 36.29 -3.93 8.82
CA GLY A 112 36.53 -2.82 7.93
C GLY A 112 36.32 -3.16 6.45
N GLU A 113 36.38 -4.43 6.02
CA GLU A 113 36.12 -4.81 4.62
C GLU A 113 34.77 -5.51 4.49
N THR A 114 34.47 -6.41 5.41
CA THR A 114 33.22 -7.16 5.47
C THR A 114 32.35 -6.60 6.58
N LEU A 115 31.12 -6.23 6.26
CA LEU A 115 30.13 -5.70 7.18
C LEU A 115 28.98 -6.68 7.25
N VAL A 116 28.67 -7.16 8.45
CA VAL A 116 27.57 -8.08 8.70
C VAL A 116 26.56 -7.39 9.61
N ALA A 117 25.36 -7.15 9.09
CA ALA A 117 24.27 -6.57 9.85
C ALA A 117 23.52 -7.66 10.61
N TYR A 118 23.22 -7.39 11.88
CA TYR A 118 22.46 -8.24 12.77
C TYR A 118 21.35 -7.44 13.45
N ALA A 119 20.29 -8.15 13.86
CA ALA A 119 19.21 -7.62 14.68
C ALA A 119 18.83 -8.63 15.76
N LEU A 120 18.31 -8.14 16.88
CA LEU A 120 17.78 -9.00 17.93
C LEU A 120 16.40 -9.55 17.52
N ARG A 121 16.24 -10.88 17.57
CA ARG A 121 15.00 -11.63 17.30
C ARG A 121 14.83 -12.71 18.37
N ASP A 122 13.70 -12.73 19.07
CA ASP A 122 13.40 -13.73 20.11
C ASP A 122 14.57 -13.95 21.10
N GLU A 123 15.16 -12.85 21.59
CA GLU A 123 16.36 -12.84 22.46
C GLU A 123 17.66 -13.42 21.84
N HIS A 124 17.71 -13.64 20.53
CA HIS A 124 18.89 -14.10 19.81
C HIS A 124 19.33 -13.11 18.73
N LEU A 125 20.63 -13.03 18.44
CA LEU A 125 21.12 -12.30 17.27
C LEU A 125 20.82 -13.09 15.99
N ALA A 126 20.10 -12.47 15.07
CA ALA A 126 19.90 -12.99 13.73
C ALA A 126 20.65 -12.12 12.72
N LYS A 127 21.40 -12.78 11.82
CA LYS A 127 22.01 -12.11 10.67
C LYS A 127 20.92 -11.59 9.74
N VAL A 128 20.98 -10.30 9.42
CA VAL A 128 20.03 -9.59 8.55
C VAL A 128 20.59 -9.48 7.14
N ASP A 129 21.85 -9.04 7.02
CA ASP A 129 22.48 -8.79 5.73
C ASP A 129 24.02 -8.86 5.84
N GLU A 130 24.71 -8.95 4.71
CA GLU A 130 26.17 -8.90 4.63
C GLU A 130 26.64 -8.21 3.35
N LEU A 131 27.57 -7.27 3.52
CA LEU A 131 28.26 -6.58 2.45
C LEU A 131 29.76 -6.82 2.56
N LYS A 132 30.40 -7.17 1.44
CA LYS A 132 31.84 -7.05 1.29
C LYS A 132 32.16 -5.86 0.40
N LEU A 133 32.96 -4.93 0.91
CA LEU A 133 33.39 -3.75 0.17
C LEU A 133 34.31 -4.15 -0.98
N SER A 134 33.99 -3.66 -2.19
CA SER A 134 34.69 -4.00 -3.43
C SER A 134 34.56 -2.86 -4.43
N VAL A 135 35.68 -2.56 -5.11
CA VAL A 135 35.73 -1.55 -6.18
C VAL A 135 35.06 -2.03 -7.47
N GLU A 136 34.80 -3.33 -7.60
CA GLU A 136 34.02 -3.91 -8.69
C GLU A 136 32.51 -3.76 -8.48
N ALA A 137 32.08 -3.44 -7.25
CA ALA A 137 30.67 -3.32 -6.86
C ALA A 137 30.37 -1.97 -6.18
N VAL A 138 30.91 -0.88 -6.74
CA VAL A 138 30.85 0.48 -6.15
C VAL A 138 29.43 0.93 -5.83
N GLU A 139 28.51 0.82 -6.78
CA GLU A 139 27.12 1.26 -6.58
C GLU A 139 26.43 0.45 -5.48
N LYS A 140 26.61 -0.87 -5.47
CA LYS A 140 26.08 -1.74 -4.41
C LYS A 140 26.65 -1.37 -3.04
N CYS A 141 27.95 -1.10 -2.95
CA CYS A 141 28.59 -0.71 -1.70
C CYS A 141 28.08 0.64 -1.19
N ARG A 142 27.96 1.63 -2.09
CA ARG A 142 27.43 2.95 -1.77
C ARG A 142 26.00 2.85 -1.27
N LEU A 143 25.16 2.12 -2.01
CA LEU A 143 23.75 1.98 -1.73
C LEU A 143 23.53 1.26 -0.39
N TRP A 144 24.24 0.15 -0.15
CA TRP A 144 24.16 -0.57 1.12
C TRP A 144 24.57 0.33 2.30
N LEU A 145 25.74 0.97 2.22
CA LEU A 145 26.21 1.86 3.29
C LEU A 145 25.24 3.01 3.53
N ASP A 146 24.67 3.60 2.49
CA ASP A 146 23.69 4.69 2.60
C ASP A 146 22.34 4.24 3.17
N CYS A 147 21.92 2.98 2.93
CA CYS A 147 20.71 2.41 3.53
C CYS A 147 20.83 2.27 5.05
N TYR A 148 22.02 1.91 5.54
CA TYR A 148 22.27 1.75 6.97
C TYR A 148 22.70 3.07 7.65
N LEU A 149 23.50 3.90 6.97
CA LEU A 149 24.06 5.16 7.51
C LEU A 149 23.16 6.40 7.28
N PHE A 150 21.96 6.22 6.69
CA PHE A 150 20.91 7.24 6.51
C PHE A 150 21.43 8.60 6.04
N HIS A 151 22.08 8.67 4.86
CA HIS A 151 22.96 9.80 4.56
C HIS A 151 22.78 10.66 3.33
N GLU A 152 21.67 10.52 2.63
CA GLU A 152 21.20 11.61 1.77
C GLU A 152 19.76 12.00 2.14
N ARG A 153 19.64 13.09 2.90
CA ARG A 153 18.37 13.78 3.12
C ARG A 153 17.89 14.36 1.79
N GLN A 154 16.59 14.24 1.53
CA GLN A 154 15.87 14.88 0.42
C GLN A 154 16.26 14.39 -0.98
N ARG A 155 16.46 13.08 -1.16
CA ARG A 155 16.48 12.50 -2.51
C ARG A 155 15.07 12.41 -3.07
N ALA A 156 14.96 12.50 -4.40
CA ALA A 156 13.77 12.01 -5.08
C ALA A 156 13.64 10.50 -4.83
N PRO A 157 12.51 10.01 -4.30
CA PRO A 157 12.32 8.59 -4.04
C PRO A 157 12.24 7.82 -5.36
N THR A 158 12.87 6.66 -5.40
CA THR A 158 12.73 5.69 -6.50
C THR A 158 12.18 4.36 -5.96
N ALA A 159 11.52 3.58 -6.80
CA ALA A 159 10.97 2.28 -6.47
C ALA A 159 12.06 1.33 -5.96
N ASP A 160 13.26 1.37 -6.55
CA ASP A 160 14.40 0.56 -6.12
C ASP A 160 14.89 0.95 -4.72
N ASP A 161 15.04 2.24 -4.42
CA ASP A 161 15.49 2.70 -3.10
C ASP A 161 14.45 2.44 -2.01
N ILE A 162 13.16 2.62 -2.32
CA ILE A 162 12.05 2.26 -1.43
C ILE A 162 12.05 0.76 -1.15
N THR A 163 12.20 -0.07 -2.18
CA THR A 163 12.26 -1.54 -2.03
C THR A 163 13.44 -1.95 -1.15
N LEU A 164 14.60 -1.33 -1.33
CA LEU A 164 15.77 -1.65 -0.54
C LEU A 164 15.63 -1.22 0.94
N ARG A 165 15.06 -0.04 1.20
CA ARG A 165 14.97 0.53 2.56
C ARG A 165 13.76 0.06 3.38
N PHE A 166 12.71 -0.41 2.72
CA PHE A 166 11.43 -0.79 3.33
C PHE A 166 10.95 -2.20 2.94
N GLY A 167 11.63 -2.90 2.02
CA GLY A 167 11.27 -4.26 1.58
C GLY A 167 11.76 -5.36 2.52
N GLN A 168 11.56 -6.63 2.14
CA GLN A 168 11.70 -7.80 3.03
C GLN A 168 13.10 -7.99 3.63
N HIS A 169 14.14 -7.48 2.98
CA HIS A 169 15.52 -7.57 3.46
C HIS A 169 15.90 -6.39 4.34
N SER A 170 15.02 -5.39 4.47
CA SER A 170 15.31 -4.15 5.16
C SER A 170 15.15 -4.28 6.69
N PRO A 171 16.06 -3.66 7.44
CA PRO A 171 15.92 -3.36 8.88
C PRO A 171 14.54 -2.83 9.27
N THR A 172 14.06 -1.83 8.51
CA THR A 172 12.79 -1.16 8.74
C THR A 172 11.62 -2.13 8.67
N PHE A 173 11.57 -2.96 7.63
CA PHE A 173 10.53 -3.96 7.46
C PHE A 173 10.49 -4.93 8.64
N TRP A 174 11.62 -5.50 9.04
CA TRP A 174 11.63 -6.48 10.14
C TRP A 174 11.17 -5.90 11.47
N HIS A 175 11.56 -4.65 11.77
CA HIS A 175 11.09 -3.94 12.95
C HIS A 175 9.56 -3.75 12.90
N SER A 176 9.04 -3.19 11.81
CA SER A 176 7.60 -2.97 11.59
C SER A 176 6.81 -4.28 11.59
N PHE A 177 7.32 -5.32 10.94
CA PHE A 177 6.63 -6.61 10.83
C PHE A 177 6.54 -7.32 12.17
N ARG A 178 7.55 -7.18 13.05
CA ARG A 178 7.47 -7.70 14.42
C ARG A 178 6.39 -6.97 15.23
N LEU A 179 6.29 -5.65 15.11
CA LEU A 179 5.23 -4.86 15.76
C LEU A 179 3.83 -5.33 15.30
N LEU A 180 3.65 -5.52 13.99
CA LEU A 180 2.40 -6.08 13.44
C LEU A 180 2.11 -7.50 13.94
N ARG A 181 3.12 -8.36 14.04
CA ARG A 181 2.95 -9.71 14.60
C ARG A 181 2.55 -9.66 16.08
N SER A 182 3.10 -8.72 16.85
CA SER A 182 2.70 -8.49 18.25
C SER A 182 1.23 -8.09 18.34
N ALA A 183 0.83 -7.07 17.58
CA ALA A 183 -0.57 -6.64 17.50
C ALA A 183 -1.49 -7.80 17.08
N TRP A 184 -1.09 -8.59 16.07
CA TRP A 184 -1.86 -9.73 15.59
C TRP A 184 -2.05 -10.83 16.63
N GLN A 185 -1.04 -11.13 17.45
CA GLN A 185 -1.18 -12.14 18.52
C GLN A 185 -2.28 -11.76 19.53
N SER A 186 -2.40 -10.46 19.81
CA SER A 186 -3.46 -9.91 20.66
C SER A 186 -4.81 -9.85 19.95
N ALA A 187 -4.82 -9.60 18.63
CA ALA A 187 -6.01 -9.34 17.82
C ALA A 187 -6.69 -10.59 17.24
N ARG A 188 -5.93 -11.65 16.94
CA ARG A 188 -6.40 -12.80 16.12
C ARG A 188 -7.59 -13.59 16.66
N ASN A 189 -7.91 -13.42 17.95
CA ASN A 189 -9.06 -14.05 18.59
C ASN A 189 -10.28 -13.11 18.68
N ASP A 190 -10.14 -11.85 18.28
CA ASP A 190 -11.25 -10.91 18.19
C ASP A 190 -12.15 -11.29 16.99
N PRO A 191 -13.47 -11.49 17.19
CA PRO A 191 -14.37 -11.91 16.12
C PRO A 191 -14.48 -10.92 14.95
N SER A 192 -14.31 -9.62 15.18
CA SER A 192 -14.29 -8.60 14.14
C SER A 192 -13.03 -8.72 13.28
N VAL A 193 -11.87 -8.95 13.92
CA VAL A 193 -10.58 -9.18 13.23
C VAL A 193 -10.60 -10.47 12.43
N GLN A 194 -11.15 -11.55 13.00
CA GLN A 194 -11.34 -12.82 12.29
C GLN A 194 -12.26 -12.67 11.08
N THR A 195 -13.29 -11.83 11.17
CA THR A 195 -14.17 -11.51 10.04
C THR A 195 -13.40 -10.75 8.95
N LYS A 196 -12.64 -9.71 9.30
CA LYS A 196 -11.78 -8.98 8.34
C LYS A 196 -10.80 -9.92 7.62
N PHE A 197 -10.18 -10.85 8.35
CA PHE A 197 -9.28 -11.85 7.77
C PHE A 197 -10.01 -12.83 6.84
N ALA A 198 -11.16 -13.35 7.26
CA ALA A 198 -11.96 -14.29 6.46
C ALA A 198 -12.50 -13.66 5.18
N GLU A 199 -13.03 -12.44 5.24
CA GLU A 199 -13.53 -11.73 4.06
C GLU A 199 -12.39 -11.33 3.10
N TRP A 200 -11.24 -10.93 3.63
CA TRP A 200 -10.04 -10.73 2.82
C TRP A 200 -9.65 -12.02 2.09
N GLN A 201 -9.62 -13.15 2.79
CA GLN A 201 -9.30 -14.44 2.21
C GLN A 201 -10.34 -14.88 1.17
N SER A 202 -11.62 -14.58 1.39
CA SER A 202 -12.72 -14.84 0.46
C SER A 202 -12.56 -14.05 -0.84
N LEU A 203 -12.30 -12.74 -0.75
CA LEU A 203 -12.02 -11.91 -1.92
C LEU A 203 -10.78 -12.40 -2.68
N LEU A 204 -9.72 -12.76 -1.97
CA LEU A 204 -8.54 -13.34 -2.58
C LEU A 204 -8.86 -14.66 -3.31
N ALA A 205 -9.70 -15.51 -2.72
CA ALA A 205 -10.11 -16.76 -3.37
C ALA A 205 -10.89 -16.54 -4.66
N ILE A 206 -11.63 -15.43 -4.81
CA ILE A 206 -12.27 -15.05 -6.09
C ILE A 206 -11.20 -14.80 -7.17
N VAL A 207 -10.13 -14.10 -6.82
CA VAL A 207 -9.03 -13.80 -7.75
C VAL A 207 -8.24 -15.06 -8.10
N TYR A 208 -7.98 -15.93 -7.13
CA TYR A 208 -7.02 -17.03 -7.25
C TYR A 208 -7.67 -18.38 -7.58
N GLY A 209 -8.99 -18.49 -7.47
CA GLY A 209 -9.71 -19.75 -7.61
C GLY A 209 -9.43 -20.79 -6.50
N SER A 210 -8.63 -20.42 -5.47
CA SER A 210 -8.28 -21.27 -4.34
C SER A 210 -7.93 -20.45 -3.09
N THR A 211 -7.96 -21.08 -1.91
CA THR A 211 -7.56 -20.44 -0.65
C THR A 211 -6.04 -20.40 -0.53
N VAL A 212 -5.43 -19.31 -1.01
CA VAL A 212 -3.97 -19.09 -0.97
C VAL A 212 -3.55 -18.25 0.25
N GLY A 213 -4.48 -17.46 0.83
CA GLY A 213 -4.16 -16.54 1.92
C GLY A 213 -3.79 -17.25 3.23
N ASP A 214 -2.63 -16.88 3.80
CA ASP A 214 -2.22 -17.19 5.16
C ASP A 214 -2.07 -15.92 6.02
N GLU A 215 -1.85 -16.10 7.33
CA GLU A 215 -1.66 -14.97 8.26
C GLU A 215 -0.45 -14.10 7.87
N ASN A 216 0.63 -14.72 7.35
CA ASN A 216 1.86 -14.00 7.01
C ASN A 216 1.65 -13.07 5.81
N LEU A 217 0.95 -13.53 4.77
CA LEU A 217 0.55 -12.74 3.62
C LEU A 217 -0.41 -11.62 4.04
N PHE A 218 -1.39 -11.91 4.91
CA PHE A 218 -2.28 -10.88 5.44
C PHE A 218 -1.54 -9.77 6.18
N LEU A 219 -0.54 -10.12 7.00
CA LEU A 219 0.29 -9.14 7.69
C LEU A 219 1.20 -8.36 6.73
N ARG A 220 1.71 -8.98 5.66
CA ARG A 220 2.49 -8.28 4.61
C ARG A 220 1.60 -7.29 3.85
N HIS A 221 0.37 -7.68 3.54
CA HIS A 221 -0.61 -6.79 2.94
C HIS A 221 -1.00 -5.65 3.88
N THR A 222 -1.18 -5.94 5.18
CA THR A 222 -1.42 -4.91 6.21
C THR A 222 -0.24 -3.92 6.27
N TYR A 223 1.00 -4.41 6.30
CA TYR A 223 2.20 -3.56 6.28
C TYR A 223 2.21 -2.62 5.07
N LEU A 224 1.95 -3.15 3.87
CA LEU A 224 1.91 -2.38 2.64
C LEU A 224 0.78 -1.34 2.61
N ALA A 225 -0.40 -1.70 3.10
CA ALA A 225 -1.51 -0.76 3.23
C ALA A 225 -1.16 0.39 4.19
N LEU A 226 -0.59 0.08 5.37
CA LEU A 226 -0.14 1.11 6.31
C LEU A 226 0.98 1.98 5.74
N PHE A 227 1.94 1.39 5.04
CA PHE A 227 3.01 2.12 4.37
C PHE A 227 2.45 3.10 3.33
N ALA A 228 1.53 2.64 2.47
CA ALA A 228 0.89 3.47 1.45
C ALA A 228 0.13 4.65 2.07
N ARG A 229 -0.60 4.42 3.17
CA ARG A 229 -1.33 5.45 3.91
C ARG A 229 -0.39 6.50 4.51
N VAL A 230 0.70 6.07 5.18
CA VAL A 230 1.70 6.99 5.73
C VAL A 230 2.36 7.81 4.60
N LEU A 231 2.74 7.16 3.50
CA LEU A 231 3.34 7.83 2.33
C LEU A 231 2.40 8.90 1.75
N ALA A 232 1.12 8.57 1.54
CA ALA A 232 0.12 9.52 1.05
C ALA A 232 -0.06 10.70 2.01
N TYR A 233 -0.16 10.43 3.31
CA TYR A 233 -0.31 11.47 4.32
C TYR A 233 0.87 12.45 4.31
N LEU A 234 2.10 11.93 4.30
CA LEU A 234 3.30 12.76 4.29
C LEU A 234 3.41 13.58 3.00
N SER A 235 3.07 13.00 1.84
CA SER A 235 3.06 13.71 0.55
C SER A 235 2.07 14.87 0.56
N LEU A 236 0.88 14.67 1.11
CA LEU A 236 -0.16 15.70 1.17
C LEU A 236 0.09 16.78 2.25
N ASN A 237 0.57 16.39 3.43
CA ASN A 237 0.62 17.29 4.58
C ASN A 237 2.02 17.87 4.88
N ARG A 238 3.09 17.28 4.32
CA ARG A 238 4.50 17.67 4.56
C ARG A 238 4.91 17.75 6.05
N LYS A 239 4.22 17.00 6.90
CA LYS A 239 4.54 16.88 8.33
C LYS A 239 4.32 15.44 8.76
N SER A 240 5.03 15.03 9.81
CA SER A 240 4.73 13.77 10.48
C SER A 240 3.34 13.84 11.14
N PRO A 241 2.56 12.75 11.09
CA PRO A 241 1.29 12.68 11.81
C PRO A 241 1.52 12.76 13.32
N ASN A 242 0.61 13.45 14.02
CA ASN A 242 0.54 13.40 15.48
C ASN A 242 -0.25 12.17 15.96
N ASP A 243 -0.32 11.97 17.28
CA ASP A 243 -0.91 10.78 17.89
C ASP A 243 -2.40 10.63 17.53
N ASP A 244 -3.18 11.72 17.53
CA ASP A 244 -4.60 11.70 17.13
C ASP A 244 -4.78 11.34 15.64
N GLU A 245 -3.84 11.78 14.79
CA GLU A 245 -3.87 11.53 13.35
C GLU A 245 -3.48 10.09 13.01
N LEU A 246 -2.62 9.42 13.81
CA LEU A 246 -2.12 8.06 13.55
C LEU A 246 -3.24 7.02 13.50
N ALA A 247 -4.13 7.00 14.50
CA ALA A 247 -5.29 6.10 14.49
C ALA A 247 -6.21 6.37 13.29
N GLY A 248 -6.42 7.65 12.96
CA GLY A 248 -7.23 8.05 11.82
C GLY A 248 -6.60 7.74 10.44
N LEU A 249 -5.27 7.53 10.36
CA LEU A 249 -4.64 7.01 9.15
C LEU A 249 -5.03 5.55 8.90
N VAL A 250 -5.30 4.78 9.96
CA VAL A 250 -5.69 3.37 9.85
C VAL A 250 -7.16 3.24 9.43
N SER A 251 -8.05 4.05 9.99
CA SER A 251 -9.50 4.01 9.67
C SER A 251 -9.90 4.84 8.45
N GLY A 252 -9.10 5.82 8.07
CA GLY A 252 -9.37 6.76 6.98
C GLY A 252 -9.89 8.13 7.43
N GLU A 253 -10.28 8.28 8.71
CA GLU A 253 -10.82 9.53 9.27
C GLU A 253 -9.89 10.74 9.04
N THR A 254 -8.57 10.55 9.15
CA THR A 254 -7.59 11.63 8.91
C THR A 254 -7.64 12.15 7.46
N PHE A 255 -7.94 11.29 6.49
CA PHE A 255 -8.06 11.69 5.07
C PHE A 255 -9.43 12.33 4.78
N GLU A 256 -10.51 11.77 5.33
CA GLU A 256 -11.85 12.35 5.18
C GLU A 256 -11.94 13.77 5.78
N ASN A 257 -11.27 14.01 6.91
CA ASN A 257 -11.20 15.32 7.56
C ASN A 257 -10.41 16.35 6.74
N THR A 258 -9.49 15.91 5.89
CA THR A 258 -8.73 16.77 4.97
C THR A 258 -9.39 16.92 3.59
N GLY A 259 -10.61 16.37 3.42
CA GLY A 259 -11.39 16.46 2.18
C GLY A 259 -11.07 15.38 1.15
N LEU A 260 -10.27 14.37 1.50
CA LEU A 260 -9.95 13.26 0.63
C LEU A 260 -10.89 12.08 0.92
N ASP A 261 -11.94 11.97 0.11
CA ASP A 261 -12.98 10.95 0.22
C ASP A 261 -12.61 9.66 -0.51
N ASN A 262 -13.15 8.54 -0.05
CA ASN A 262 -12.98 7.22 -0.71
C ASN A 262 -11.51 6.80 -0.90
N PHE A 263 -10.58 7.39 -0.16
CA PHE A 263 -9.16 7.04 -0.24
C PHE A 263 -8.87 5.84 0.64
N VAL A 264 -9.12 5.98 1.94
CA VAL A 264 -9.06 4.91 2.93
C VAL A 264 -10.44 4.82 3.59
N ALA A 265 -10.85 3.61 3.89
CA ALA A 265 -12.03 3.31 4.68
C ALA A 265 -11.65 2.28 5.75
N ASP A 266 -12.59 1.94 6.64
CA ASP A 266 -12.45 0.83 7.60
C ASP A 266 -12.49 -0.52 6.85
N ASP A 267 -11.40 -0.79 6.13
CA ASP A 267 -11.18 -1.95 5.28
C ASP A 267 -10.57 -3.12 6.05
N PHE A 268 -10.16 -4.17 5.34
CA PHE A 268 -9.55 -5.36 5.93
C PHE A 268 -8.32 -5.04 6.80
N PHE A 269 -7.51 -4.04 6.41
CA PHE A 269 -6.24 -3.70 7.04
C PHE A 269 -6.41 -2.76 8.25
N ALA A 270 -7.62 -2.22 8.44
CA ALA A 270 -7.97 -1.40 9.58
C ALA A 270 -8.14 -2.18 10.90
N TRP A 271 -7.98 -3.51 10.89
CA TRP A 271 -7.98 -4.35 12.10
C TRP A 271 -6.95 -3.89 13.15
N SER A 272 -5.87 -3.25 12.70
CA SER A 272 -4.71 -2.87 13.52
C SER A 272 -4.87 -1.52 14.22
N ARG A 273 -6.02 -0.83 14.06
CA ARG A 273 -6.27 0.55 14.52
C ARG A 273 -5.96 0.77 16.00
N ASP A 274 -6.47 -0.10 16.86
CA ASP A 274 -6.50 0.14 18.32
C ASP A 274 -5.31 -0.49 19.06
N TYR A 275 -4.20 -0.75 18.35
CA TYR A 275 -3.01 -1.37 18.90
C TYR A 275 -1.83 -0.39 18.94
N PRO A 276 -1.20 -0.15 20.12
CA PRO A 276 -0.05 0.74 20.24
C PRO A 276 1.12 0.38 19.31
N GLU A 277 1.32 -0.92 19.05
CA GLU A 277 2.38 -1.37 18.14
C GLU A 277 2.18 -0.85 16.70
N THR A 278 0.94 -0.61 16.29
CA THR A 278 0.60 -0.03 14.99
C THR A 278 0.99 1.43 14.93
N GLU A 279 0.73 2.19 16.00
CA GLU A 279 1.13 3.60 16.09
C GLU A 279 2.66 3.75 16.05
N ASP A 280 3.38 2.90 16.80
CA ASP A 280 4.84 2.86 16.79
C ASP A 280 5.39 2.55 15.39
N LEU A 281 4.78 1.58 14.70
CA LEU A 281 5.12 1.26 13.31
C LEU A 281 4.94 2.47 12.40
N GLN A 282 3.78 3.12 12.45
CA GLN A 282 3.46 4.26 11.58
C GLN A 282 4.40 5.43 11.87
N ARG A 283 4.72 5.72 13.14
CA ARG A 283 5.68 6.76 13.52
C ARG A 283 7.08 6.45 13.00
N ALA A 284 7.51 5.19 13.08
CA ALA A 284 8.80 4.75 12.59
C ALA A 284 8.89 4.85 11.05
N LEU A 285 7.83 4.49 10.33
CA LEU A 285 7.75 4.70 8.88
C LEU A 285 7.77 6.19 8.53
N ALA A 286 6.95 6.99 9.21
CA ALA A 286 6.82 8.42 8.93
C ALA A 286 8.15 9.16 9.12
N THR A 287 8.86 8.84 10.21
CA THR A 287 10.17 9.41 10.53
C THR A 287 11.19 9.06 9.45
N ARG A 288 11.26 7.79 9.03
CA ARG A 288 12.22 7.33 8.02
C ARG A 288 11.93 7.94 6.65
N LEU A 289 10.67 7.97 6.23
CA LEU A 289 10.26 8.56 4.95
C LEU A 289 10.58 10.06 4.90
N THR A 290 10.20 10.82 5.93
CA THR A 290 10.43 12.27 6.01
C THR A 290 11.92 12.63 6.08
N THR A 291 12.72 11.78 6.73
CA THR A 291 14.16 12.04 6.86
C THR A 291 14.93 11.71 5.58
N ALA A 292 14.51 10.67 4.85
CA ALA A 292 15.21 10.18 3.67
C ALA A 292 14.83 10.94 2.38
N TYR A 293 13.56 11.29 2.19
CA TYR A 293 13.06 11.68 0.86
C TYR A 293 12.50 13.09 0.79
N ASP A 294 12.64 13.67 -0.40
CA ASP A 294 11.81 14.78 -0.85
C ASP A 294 10.57 14.20 -1.56
N LEU A 295 9.46 14.14 -0.83
CA LEU A 295 8.21 13.55 -1.33
C LEU A 295 7.53 14.43 -2.40
N ASP A 296 7.99 15.67 -2.61
CA ASP A 296 7.50 16.49 -3.71
C ASP A 296 8.07 16.07 -5.06
N ALA A 297 9.16 15.29 -5.06
CA ALA A 297 9.86 14.82 -6.24
C ALA A 297 9.41 13.41 -6.71
N ILE A 298 8.32 12.87 -6.16
CA ILE A 298 7.76 11.58 -6.58
C ILE A 298 7.28 11.67 -8.04
N ASN A 299 7.81 10.81 -8.91
CA ASN A 299 7.49 10.78 -10.34
C ASN A 299 7.21 9.38 -10.91
N GLU A 300 7.25 8.33 -10.08
CA GLU A 300 7.03 6.93 -10.47
C GLU A 300 6.26 6.16 -9.39
N ASP A 301 5.82 4.93 -9.71
CA ASP A 301 5.10 4.03 -8.80
C ASP A 301 6.05 3.37 -7.78
N LEU A 302 6.19 4.00 -6.62
CA LEU A 302 7.06 3.53 -5.53
C LEU A 302 6.56 2.23 -4.87
N LEU A 303 5.25 1.98 -4.90
CA LEU A 303 4.61 0.91 -4.15
C LEU A 303 4.69 -0.42 -4.87
N LYS A 304 4.70 -0.42 -6.21
CA LYS A 304 4.89 -1.59 -7.04
C LYS A 304 6.18 -2.34 -6.70
N GLY A 305 7.32 -1.64 -6.65
CA GLY A 305 8.61 -2.25 -6.33
C GLY A 305 8.59 -2.88 -4.93
N LEU A 306 8.06 -2.15 -3.95
CA LEU A 306 7.95 -2.62 -2.58
C LEU A 306 7.06 -3.87 -2.48
N TYR A 307 5.92 -3.89 -3.17
CA TYR A 307 5.04 -5.05 -3.24
C TYR A 307 5.77 -6.28 -3.81
N GLN A 308 6.43 -6.12 -4.95
CA GLN A 308 7.18 -7.20 -5.61
C GLN A 308 8.35 -7.72 -4.77
N GLY A 309 8.94 -6.87 -3.92
CA GLY A 309 9.98 -7.25 -2.97
C GLY A 309 9.48 -7.92 -1.69
N LEU A 310 8.17 -7.85 -1.39
CA LEU A 310 7.58 -8.41 -0.17
C LEU A 310 6.78 -9.69 -0.43
N VAL A 311 6.26 -9.88 -1.64
CA VAL A 311 5.52 -11.07 -2.04
C VAL A 311 6.38 -11.88 -3.00
N ASP A 312 6.60 -13.15 -2.70
CA ASP A 312 7.49 -14.00 -3.49
C ASP A 312 6.96 -14.19 -4.93
N PRO A 313 7.85 -14.44 -5.91
CA PRO A 313 7.45 -14.54 -7.31
C PRO A 313 6.47 -15.66 -7.62
N GLU A 314 6.53 -16.78 -6.88
CA GLU A 314 5.61 -17.93 -7.06
C GLU A 314 4.21 -17.54 -6.62
N THR A 315 4.08 -16.97 -5.42
CA THR A 315 2.83 -16.36 -4.96
C THR A 315 2.35 -15.37 -6.01
N ARG A 316 3.13 -14.35 -6.40
CA ARG A 316 2.72 -13.35 -7.42
C ARG A 316 2.31 -13.95 -8.78
N HIS A 317 2.97 -15.02 -9.21
CA HIS A 317 2.62 -15.74 -10.43
C HIS A 317 1.25 -16.41 -10.28
N ASP A 318 1.03 -17.09 -9.16
CA ASP A 318 -0.26 -17.69 -8.79
C ASP A 318 -1.34 -16.62 -8.55
N LEU A 319 -0.96 -15.40 -8.14
CA LEU A 319 -1.85 -14.25 -8.01
C LEU A 319 -2.23 -13.61 -9.36
N GLY A 320 -1.53 -13.94 -10.45
CA GLY A 320 -1.71 -13.29 -11.76
C GLY A 320 -1.27 -11.82 -11.81
N GLU A 321 -0.48 -11.37 -10.83
CA GLU A 321 -0.14 -9.96 -10.61
C GLU A 321 1.13 -9.55 -11.37
N PHE A 322 0.97 -9.31 -12.68
CA PHE A 322 2.01 -8.76 -13.52
C PHE A 322 1.85 -7.24 -13.64
N TYR A 323 2.64 -6.51 -12.86
CA TYR A 323 2.60 -5.05 -12.90
C TYR A 323 3.23 -4.49 -14.18
N THR A 324 2.41 -3.81 -14.98
CA THR A 324 2.79 -3.13 -16.22
C THR A 324 3.95 -2.15 -16.00
N PRO A 325 5.08 -2.25 -16.73
CA PRO A 325 6.13 -1.23 -16.69
C PRO A 325 5.64 0.14 -17.18
N ASP A 326 6.15 1.21 -16.59
CA ASP A 326 5.69 2.59 -16.84
C ASP A 326 5.83 2.99 -18.32
N TRP A 327 6.94 2.59 -18.96
CA TRP A 327 7.17 2.83 -20.38
C TRP A 327 6.12 2.14 -21.27
N LEU A 328 5.63 0.97 -20.86
CA LEU A 328 4.62 0.21 -21.62
C LEU A 328 3.24 0.85 -21.47
N ALA A 329 2.89 1.31 -20.27
CA ALA A 329 1.66 2.05 -20.03
C ALA A 329 1.64 3.36 -20.84
N GLU A 330 2.76 4.10 -20.86
CA GLU A 330 2.88 5.33 -21.64
C GLU A 330 2.71 5.10 -23.14
N ILE A 331 3.45 4.15 -23.72
CA ILE A 331 3.34 3.83 -25.15
C ILE A 331 1.90 3.42 -25.45
N THR A 332 1.29 2.57 -24.63
CA THR A 332 -0.09 2.10 -24.83
C THR A 332 -1.09 3.26 -24.83
N LEU A 333 -1.00 4.21 -23.89
CA LEU A 333 -1.91 5.35 -23.84
C LEU A 333 -1.70 6.32 -25.01
N ARG A 334 -0.45 6.61 -25.38
CA ARG A 334 -0.13 7.47 -26.53
C ARG A 334 -0.61 6.84 -27.83
N GLU A 335 -0.36 5.54 -28.02
CA GLU A 335 -0.86 4.77 -29.15
C GLU A 335 -2.39 4.65 -29.12
N ALA A 336 -3.03 4.64 -27.95
CA ALA A 336 -4.49 4.75 -27.82
C ALA A 336 -5.03 6.15 -28.15
N GLY A 337 -4.15 7.14 -28.30
CA GLY A 337 -4.49 8.53 -28.63
C GLY A 337 -4.99 9.33 -27.43
N PHE A 338 -4.61 8.96 -26.20
CA PHE A 338 -4.92 9.70 -24.99
C PHE A 338 -3.83 10.77 -24.71
N PRO A 339 -4.18 11.99 -24.26
CA PRO A 339 -5.54 12.53 -24.12
C PRO A 339 -6.18 12.95 -25.46
N GLY A 340 -5.41 12.97 -26.55
CA GLY A 340 -5.93 13.26 -27.89
C GLY A 340 -6.39 14.72 -28.05
N SER A 341 -7.25 14.97 -29.04
CA SER A 341 -7.83 16.29 -29.34
C SER A 341 -9.20 16.50 -28.68
N CYS A 342 -9.66 15.54 -27.86
CA CYS A 342 -10.97 15.60 -27.24
C CYS A 342 -10.98 16.68 -26.15
N PRO A 343 -12.03 17.52 -26.04
CA PRO A 343 -12.11 18.54 -24.99
C PRO A 343 -12.08 17.98 -23.56
N GLN A 344 -12.57 16.74 -23.39
CA GLN A 344 -12.69 16.03 -22.12
C GLN A 344 -12.23 14.58 -22.30
N PRO A 345 -10.91 14.32 -22.21
CA PRO A 345 -10.36 12.98 -22.35
C PRO A 345 -10.74 12.10 -21.16
N SER A 346 -11.29 10.91 -21.43
CA SER A 346 -11.67 9.93 -20.41
C SER A 346 -10.87 8.63 -20.53
N LEU A 347 -10.63 7.98 -19.39
CA LEU A 347 -9.95 6.68 -19.31
C LEU A 347 -10.62 5.81 -18.25
N LEU A 348 -10.88 4.56 -18.60
CA LEU A 348 -11.26 3.51 -17.66
C LEU A 348 -10.22 2.40 -17.71
N ASP A 349 -9.72 2.01 -16.55
CA ASP A 349 -8.91 0.82 -16.36
C ASP A 349 -9.69 -0.21 -15.50
N PRO A 350 -10.27 -1.26 -16.10
CA PRO A 350 -11.14 -2.21 -15.42
C PRO A 350 -10.38 -3.33 -14.66
N ALA A 351 -9.05 -3.32 -14.68
CA ALA A 351 -8.20 -4.25 -13.94
C ALA A 351 -6.91 -3.53 -13.55
N CYS A 352 -7.07 -2.45 -12.77
CA CYS A 352 -6.07 -1.40 -12.72
C CYS A 352 -4.81 -1.76 -11.92
N GLY A 353 -4.80 -2.85 -11.15
CA GLY A 353 -3.66 -3.26 -10.36
C GLY A 353 -3.19 -2.14 -9.44
N SER A 354 -1.90 -1.77 -9.51
CA SER A 354 -1.33 -0.63 -8.78
C SER A 354 -1.68 0.74 -9.38
N GLY A 355 -2.49 0.80 -10.44
CA GLY A 355 -2.93 2.04 -11.07
C GLY A 355 -1.91 2.68 -12.03
N THR A 356 -0.95 1.92 -12.57
CA THR A 356 0.10 2.43 -13.48
C THR A 356 -0.48 3.21 -14.67
N PHE A 357 -1.57 2.73 -15.29
CA PHE A 357 -2.23 3.44 -16.38
C PHE A 357 -2.85 4.77 -15.93
N LEU A 358 -3.50 4.81 -14.76
CA LEU A 358 -4.10 6.02 -14.21
C LEU A 358 -3.04 7.06 -13.84
N PHE A 359 -1.95 6.61 -13.19
CA PHE A 359 -0.79 7.44 -12.87
C PHE A 359 -0.22 8.08 -14.15
N THR A 360 0.00 7.26 -15.18
CA THR A 360 0.53 7.72 -16.48
C THR A 360 -0.44 8.67 -17.18
N ALA A 361 -1.75 8.40 -17.11
CA ALA A 361 -2.77 9.28 -17.68
C ALA A 361 -2.74 10.68 -17.05
N ILE A 362 -2.59 10.79 -15.74
CA ILE A 362 -2.44 12.08 -15.03
C ILE A 362 -1.22 12.84 -15.56
N ARG A 363 -0.09 12.15 -15.76
CA ARG A 363 1.11 12.77 -16.35
C ARG A 363 0.86 13.27 -17.77
N LEU A 364 0.20 12.48 -18.62
CA LEU A 364 -0.12 12.87 -19.99
C LEU A 364 -1.13 14.04 -20.04
N LEU A 365 -2.08 14.11 -19.12
CA LEU A 365 -2.96 15.28 -18.96
C LEU A 365 -2.17 16.53 -18.57
N ARG A 366 -1.20 16.40 -17.67
CA ARG A 366 -0.30 17.50 -17.28
C ARG A 366 0.53 17.99 -18.46
N GLU A 367 1.07 17.08 -19.28
CA GLU A 367 1.77 17.42 -20.53
C GLU A 367 0.86 18.13 -21.54
N ALA A 368 -0.43 17.80 -21.57
CA ALA A 368 -1.43 18.47 -22.39
C ALA A 368 -1.92 19.82 -21.82
N GLY A 369 -1.39 20.24 -20.66
CA GLY A 369 -1.64 21.56 -20.06
C GLY A 369 -2.68 21.60 -18.93
N TYR A 370 -3.24 20.46 -18.53
CA TYR A 370 -4.11 20.38 -17.35
C TYR A 370 -3.26 20.58 -16.08
N LYS A 371 -3.73 21.42 -15.15
CA LYS A 371 -3.02 21.72 -13.90
C LYS A 371 -3.98 22.20 -12.82
N ASP A 372 -3.51 22.24 -11.57
CA ASP A 372 -4.24 22.75 -10.41
C ASP A 372 -5.62 22.09 -10.29
N ALA A 373 -6.65 22.85 -9.89
CA ALA A 373 -8.02 22.37 -9.77
C ALA A 373 -8.57 21.75 -11.06
N GLN A 374 -8.18 22.23 -12.24
CA GLN A 374 -8.64 21.69 -13.52
C GLN A 374 -8.18 20.24 -13.70
N LEU A 375 -6.94 19.91 -13.32
CA LEU A 375 -6.44 18.55 -13.39
C LEU A 375 -7.19 17.65 -12.41
N VAL A 376 -7.37 18.09 -11.16
CA VAL A 376 -8.06 17.32 -10.12
C VAL A 376 -9.52 17.04 -10.52
N GLU A 377 -10.25 18.04 -10.99
CA GLU A 377 -11.63 17.90 -11.46
C GLU A 377 -11.72 17.00 -12.70
N SER A 378 -10.77 17.13 -13.64
CA SER A 378 -10.70 16.22 -14.79
C SER A 378 -10.48 14.78 -14.36
N CYS A 379 -9.61 14.53 -13.37
CA CYS A 379 -9.34 13.19 -12.87
C CYS A 379 -10.56 12.61 -12.14
N ALA A 380 -11.21 13.40 -11.28
CA ALA A 380 -12.40 12.98 -10.55
C ALA A 380 -13.55 12.57 -11.48
N SER A 381 -13.72 13.29 -12.59
CA SER A 381 -14.85 13.12 -13.50
C SER A 381 -14.54 12.32 -14.76
N HIS A 382 -13.29 12.03 -15.09
CA HIS A 382 -12.95 11.39 -16.38
C HIS A 382 -12.00 10.21 -16.29
N LEU A 383 -11.42 9.94 -15.12
CA LEU A 383 -10.60 8.74 -14.90
C LEU A 383 -11.33 7.80 -13.96
N ALA A 384 -11.25 6.49 -14.22
CA ALA A 384 -11.75 5.48 -13.30
C ALA A 384 -10.88 4.22 -13.32
N GLY A 385 -10.60 3.67 -12.15
CA GLY A 385 -9.93 2.39 -11.95
C GLY A 385 -10.81 1.38 -11.24
N VAL A 386 -10.69 0.11 -11.59
CA VAL A 386 -11.40 -0.99 -10.95
C VAL A 386 -10.42 -2.14 -10.76
N ASP A 387 -10.41 -2.72 -9.57
CA ASP A 387 -9.67 -3.96 -9.33
C ASP A 387 -10.41 -4.80 -8.30
N VAL A 388 -10.23 -6.12 -8.36
CA VAL A 388 -10.84 -7.08 -7.43
C VAL A 388 -9.96 -7.31 -6.19
N HIS A 389 -8.67 -6.98 -6.27
CA HIS A 389 -7.72 -7.15 -5.18
C HIS A 389 -7.71 -5.90 -4.25
N PRO A 390 -8.04 -6.03 -2.95
CA PRO A 390 -8.18 -4.89 -2.04
C PRO A 390 -6.88 -4.09 -1.81
N LEU A 391 -5.74 -4.77 -1.72
CA LEU A 391 -4.45 -4.08 -1.63
C LEU A 391 -4.08 -3.33 -2.92
N ALA A 392 -4.30 -3.93 -4.10
CA ALA A 392 -4.08 -3.28 -5.38
C ALA A 392 -4.87 -1.97 -5.48
N VAL A 393 -6.16 -1.99 -5.09
CA VAL A 393 -6.99 -0.78 -4.99
C VAL A 393 -6.38 0.27 -4.05
N THR A 394 -5.89 -0.14 -2.87
CA THR A 394 -5.23 0.78 -1.92
C THR A 394 -3.99 1.42 -2.52
N ILE A 395 -3.17 0.63 -3.24
CA ILE A 395 -1.98 1.09 -3.93
C ILE A 395 -2.35 2.04 -5.07
N ALA A 396 -3.31 1.68 -5.92
CA ALA A 396 -3.79 2.50 -7.03
C ALA A 396 -4.36 3.84 -6.57
N ARG A 397 -5.14 3.85 -5.48
CA ARG A 397 -5.60 5.09 -4.86
C ARG A 397 -4.44 5.96 -4.40
N THR A 398 -3.43 5.34 -3.78
CA THR A 398 -2.24 6.05 -3.30
C THR A 398 -1.46 6.63 -4.47
N ASN A 399 -1.19 5.85 -5.50
CA ASN A 399 -0.49 6.31 -6.70
C ASN A 399 -1.23 7.44 -7.41
N LEU A 400 -2.56 7.40 -7.48
CA LEU A 400 -3.37 8.49 -8.03
C LEU A 400 -3.18 9.79 -7.20
N VAL A 401 -3.25 9.70 -5.88
CA VAL A 401 -3.02 10.82 -4.97
C VAL A 401 -1.60 11.38 -5.11
N LEU A 402 -0.59 10.51 -5.18
CA LEU A 402 0.81 10.90 -5.38
C LEU A 402 1.02 11.59 -6.74
N ALA A 403 0.39 11.08 -7.81
CA ALA A 403 0.46 11.67 -9.15
C ALA A 403 -0.11 13.09 -9.21
N LEU A 404 -1.22 13.34 -8.49
CA LEU A 404 -1.81 14.67 -8.36
C LEU A 404 -0.96 15.59 -7.48
N GLY A 405 -0.37 15.08 -6.39
CA GLY A 405 0.63 15.79 -5.58
C GLY A 405 0.23 17.24 -5.23
N ASN A 406 1.01 18.20 -5.74
CA ASN A 406 0.75 19.64 -5.56
C ASN A 406 -0.65 20.09 -5.98
N ASP A 407 -1.16 19.55 -7.09
CA ASP A 407 -2.46 19.95 -7.64
C ASP A 407 -3.60 19.63 -6.67
N LEU A 408 -3.52 18.47 -5.99
CA LEU A 408 -4.50 18.07 -4.98
C LEU A 408 -4.34 18.86 -3.67
N ARG A 409 -3.11 19.19 -3.26
CA ARG A 409 -2.87 20.01 -2.05
C ARG A 409 -3.47 21.42 -2.14
N GLY A 410 -3.45 22.01 -3.34
CA GLY A 410 -4.06 23.31 -3.59
C GLY A 410 -5.59 23.26 -3.80
N TYR A 411 -6.20 22.07 -3.79
CA TYR A 411 -7.60 21.87 -4.10
C TYR A 411 -8.48 22.05 -2.86
N ASN A 412 -9.27 23.12 -2.82
CA ASN A 412 -10.08 23.51 -1.66
C ASN A 412 -11.47 22.87 -1.61
N LYS A 413 -11.71 21.81 -2.39
CA LYS A 413 -12.97 21.06 -2.40
C LYS A 413 -12.70 19.61 -2.04
N ARG A 414 -13.75 18.87 -1.70
CA ARG A 414 -13.62 17.42 -1.48
C ARG A 414 -13.27 16.70 -2.78
N PHE A 415 -12.39 15.71 -2.69
CA PHE A 415 -11.96 14.88 -3.82
C PHE A 415 -12.16 13.42 -3.47
N ALA A 416 -13.00 12.73 -4.26
CA ALA A 416 -13.18 11.29 -4.14
C ALA A 416 -12.25 10.57 -5.12
N VAL A 417 -11.37 9.71 -4.63
CA VAL A 417 -10.42 8.98 -5.48
C VAL A 417 -11.19 7.97 -6.36
N PRO A 418 -11.13 8.06 -7.71
CA PRO A 418 -11.98 7.27 -8.60
C PRO A 418 -11.40 5.87 -8.87
N VAL A 419 -11.08 5.14 -7.81
CA VAL A 419 -10.59 3.76 -7.89
C VAL A 419 -11.44 2.88 -6.96
N TYR A 420 -11.93 1.75 -7.47
CA TYR A 420 -12.98 0.96 -6.85
C TYR A 420 -12.62 -0.51 -6.71
N LEU A 421 -13.04 -1.11 -5.59
CA LEU A 421 -12.88 -2.55 -5.34
C LEU A 421 -14.08 -3.32 -5.89
N ALA A 422 -13.96 -3.89 -7.08
CA ALA A 422 -15.04 -4.69 -7.65
C ALA A 422 -14.51 -5.75 -8.60
N ASP A 423 -15.28 -6.84 -8.71
CA ASP A 423 -15.12 -7.77 -9.81
C ASP A 423 -15.74 -7.15 -11.06
N SER A 424 -14.88 -6.69 -11.97
CA SER A 424 -15.30 -6.15 -13.25
C SER A 424 -16.17 -7.16 -14.02
N LEU A 425 -15.85 -8.46 -14.00
CA LEU A 425 -16.51 -9.50 -14.79
C LEU A 425 -17.85 -9.95 -14.20
N ASN A 426 -17.99 -9.92 -12.87
CA ASN A 426 -19.22 -10.32 -12.18
C ASN A 426 -20.26 -9.19 -12.21
N LEU A 427 -20.82 -9.02 -13.40
CA LEU A 427 -21.94 -8.11 -13.62
C LEU A 427 -23.24 -8.83 -13.29
N PRO A 428 -24.21 -8.16 -12.65
CA PRO A 428 -25.57 -8.69 -12.62
C PRO A 428 -25.99 -8.99 -14.06
N GLU A 429 -26.35 -10.25 -14.33
CA GLU A 429 -26.64 -10.77 -15.68
C GLU A 429 -27.74 -9.97 -16.40
N ASN A 430 -28.45 -9.11 -15.65
CA ASN A 430 -29.58 -8.33 -16.07
C ASN A 430 -29.39 -6.83 -15.76
N LEU A 431 -28.27 -6.21 -16.13
CA LEU A 431 -28.13 -4.75 -16.15
C LEU A 431 -29.29 -4.11 -16.94
N GLY A 432 -30.21 -3.45 -16.22
CA GLY A 432 -31.46 -2.88 -16.74
C GLY A 432 -32.75 -3.66 -16.42
N GLN A 433 -32.67 -4.91 -15.93
CA GLN A 433 -33.84 -5.71 -15.50
C GLN A 433 -33.74 -6.20 -14.04
N GLN A 434 -32.53 -6.32 -13.46
CA GLN A 434 -32.34 -6.59 -12.03
C GLN A 434 -32.43 -5.29 -11.24
N GLU A 435 -33.51 -5.14 -10.46
CA GLU A 435 -33.72 -3.99 -9.60
C GLU A 435 -32.80 -3.98 -8.36
N VAL A 436 -32.15 -5.11 -8.03
CA VAL A 436 -31.45 -5.33 -6.74
C VAL A 436 -30.18 -6.19 -6.91
N LEU A 437 -29.06 -5.70 -6.37
CA LEU A 437 -27.77 -6.39 -6.21
C LEU A 437 -27.78 -7.22 -4.91
N SER A 438 -27.26 -8.45 -4.94
CA SER A 438 -27.13 -9.30 -3.75
C SER A 438 -25.65 -9.53 -3.42
N VAL A 439 -25.25 -9.21 -2.19
CA VAL A 439 -23.89 -9.46 -1.66
C VAL A 439 -24.01 -10.53 -0.58
N PRO A 440 -23.56 -11.77 -0.84
CA PRO A 440 -23.72 -12.87 0.11
C PRO A 440 -22.89 -12.65 1.37
N VAL A 441 -23.39 -13.16 2.49
CA VAL A 441 -22.72 -13.16 3.79
C VAL A 441 -22.68 -14.59 4.30
N ASP A 442 -21.50 -15.11 4.62
CA ASP A 442 -21.35 -16.45 5.19
C ASP A 442 -21.73 -16.45 6.68
N THR A 443 -23.03 -16.36 6.95
CA THR A 443 -23.53 -16.28 8.33
C THR A 443 -23.23 -17.55 9.14
N GLU A 444 -23.07 -18.69 8.47
CA GLU A 444 -22.75 -19.95 9.14
C GLU A 444 -21.32 -19.91 9.69
N ASN A 445 -20.35 -19.51 8.88
CA ASN A 445 -18.96 -19.36 9.34
C ASN A 445 -18.84 -18.27 10.41
N LEU A 446 -19.46 -17.10 10.20
CA LEU A 446 -19.45 -16.02 11.18
C LEU A 446 -20.09 -16.42 12.53
N SER A 447 -21.14 -17.24 12.50
CA SER A 447 -21.76 -17.76 13.73
C SER A 447 -20.82 -18.67 14.52
N LYS A 448 -20.03 -19.50 13.83
CA LYS A 448 -19.04 -20.41 14.42
C LYS A 448 -17.86 -19.63 15.02
N ILE A 449 -17.35 -18.66 14.27
CA ILE A 449 -16.25 -17.76 14.66
C ILE A 449 -16.61 -17.00 15.94
N ALA A 450 -17.77 -16.35 15.94
CA ALA A 450 -18.19 -15.48 17.03
C ALA A 450 -18.94 -16.22 18.15
N GLY A 451 -19.29 -17.49 17.97
CA GLY A 451 -20.10 -18.26 18.91
C GLY A 451 -21.51 -17.67 19.13
N LYS A 452 -22.06 -16.98 18.13
CA LYS A 452 -23.38 -16.32 18.23
C LYS A 452 -24.48 -17.13 17.56
N GLU A 453 -25.67 -17.12 18.16
CA GLU A 453 -26.83 -17.80 17.58
C GLU A 453 -27.30 -17.07 16.31
N THR A 454 -27.61 -17.87 15.27
CA THR A 454 -28.17 -17.36 14.02
C THR A 454 -29.70 -17.52 14.03
N PRO A 455 -30.48 -16.43 13.99
CA PRO A 455 -31.93 -16.53 13.90
C PRO A 455 -32.36 -17.27 12.63
N LYS A 456 -33.38 -18.13 12.72
CA LYS A 456 -33.88 -18.93 11.58
C LYS A 456 -34.26 -18.11 10.33
N ASN A 457 -34.67 -16.86 10.53
CA ASN A 457 -35.11 -15.94 9.47
C ASN A 457 -34.10 -14.81 9.21
N LEU A 458 -32.82 -15.02 9.52
CA LEU A 458 -31.77 -14.05 9.24
C LEU A 458 -31.47 -14.04 7.73
N PRO A 459 -31.49 -12.87 7.07
CA PRO A 459 -31.05 -12.75 5.67
C PRO A 459 -29.61 -13.24 5.50
N GLN A 460 -29.32 -13.90 4.38
CA GLN A 460 -27.99 -14.46 4.05
C GLN A 460 -27.20 -13.59 3.08
N ALA A 461 -27.75 -12.42 2.72
CA ALA A 461 -27.13 -11.49 1.80
C ALA A 461 -27.68 -10.08 2.01
N PHE A 462 -26.84 -9.09 1.77
CA PHE A 462 -27.26 -7.70 1.62
C PHE A 462 -27.85 -7.48 0.23
N HIS A 463 -28.96 -6.75 0.19
CA HIS A 463 -29.72 -6.48 -1.03
C HIS A 463 -29.74 -4.98 -1.30
N ILE A 464 -28.96 -4.50 -2.28
CA ILE A 464 -28.84 -3.08 -2.61
C ILE A 464 -29.60 -2.80 -3.92
N PRO A 465 -30.63 -1.95 -3.92
CA PRO A 465 -31.32 -1.57 -5.15
C PRO A 465 -30.37 -0.89 -6.14
N ALA A 466 -30.35 -1.34 -7.40
CA ALA A 466 -29.43 -0.84 -8.43
C ALA A 466 -29.57 0.68 -8.65
N ALA A 467 -30.79 1.21 -8.59
CA ALA A 467 -31.06 2.64 -8.71
C ALA A 467 -30.47 3.48 -7.55
N VAL A 468 -30.34 2.91 -6.34
CA VAL A 468 -29.67 3.60 -5.22
C VAL A 468 -28.17 3.52 -5.40
N ALA A 469 -27.69 2.35 -5.82
CA ALA A 469 -26.28 2.10 -6.00
C ALA A 469 -25.66 2.96 -7.12
N ALA A 470 -26.42 3.27 -8.18
CA ALA A 470 -26.05 4.19 -9.26
C ALA A 470 -25.78 5.63 -8.83
N HIS A 471 -26.14 6.00 -7.60
CA HIS A 471 -25.91 7.33 -7.06
C HIS A 471 -24.97 7.26 -5.84
N PRO A 472 -23.66 7.51 -6.03
CA PRO A 472 -22.62 7.52 -5.01
C PRO A 472 -23.03 8.06 -3.63
N GLU A 473 -23.54 9.29 -3.61
CA GLU A 473 -23.88 9.99 -2.38
C GLU A 473 -25.13 9.39 -1.71
N ARG A 474 -26.11 8.92 -2.50
CA ARG A 474 -27.30 8.26 -1.97
C ARG A 474 -26.94 6.90 -1.37
N LEU A 475 -26.09 6.12 -2.04
CA LEU A 475 -25.61 4.84 -1.52
C LEU A 475 -24.83 5.05 -0.23
N SER A 476 -23.87 5.98 -0.22
CA SER A 476 -23.07 6.27 0.98
C SER A 476 -23.95 6.75 2.13
N GLY A 477 -24.88 7.68 1.88
CA GLY A 477 -25.84 8.14 2.89
C GLY A 477 -26.73 7.02 3.43
N ALA A 478 -27.17 6.09 2.57
CA ALA A 478 -28.00 4.96 2.97
C ALA A 478 -27.22 3.93 3.80
N LEU A 479 -25.97 3.65 3.44
CA LEU A 479 -25.08 2.77 4.20
C LEU A 479 -24.69 3.39 5.55
N ASN A 480 -24.48 4.71 5.61
CA ASN A 480 -24.23 5.42 6.87
C ASN A 480 -25.44 5.31 7.81
N ALA A 481 -26.64 5.54 7.28
CA ALA A 481 -27.88 5.38 8.04
C ALA A 481 -28.06 3.93 8.51
N LEU A 482 -27.80 2.96 7.63
CA LEU A 482 -27.85 1.54 7.97
C LEU A 482 -26.93 1.21 9.15
N GLN A 483 -25.69 1.68 9.12
CA GLN A 483 -24.69 1.43 10.17
C GLN A 483 -25.06 2.15 11.48
N GLU A 484 -25.56 3.38 11.41
CA GLU A 484 -26.02 4.16 12.56
C GLU A 484 -27.19 3.49 13.30
N PHE A 485 -28.24 3.10 12.56
CA PHE A 485 -29.43 2.47 13.15
C PHE A 485 -29.25 0.97 13.45
N ALA A 486 -28.18 0.35 12.95
CA ALA A 486 -27.86 -1.03 13.29
C ALA A 486 -27.20 -1.19 14.67
N LYS A 487 -26.83 -0.10 15.34
CA LYS A 487 -26.29 -0.14 16.70
C LYS A 487 -27.29 -0.76 17.70
N HIS A 488 -26.77 -1.60 18.58
CA HIS A 488 -27.56 -2.37 19.55
C HIS A 488 -28.24 -1.48 20.61
N GLU A 489 -27.76 -0.26 20.85
CA GLU A 489 -28.37 0.68 21.80
C GLU A 489 -29.73 1.22 21.31
N VAL A 490 -30.01 1.12 20.01
CA VAL A 490 -31.27 1.55 19.41
C VAL A 490 -32.26 0.39 19.44
N SER A 491 -33.49 0.64 19.91
CA SER A 491 -34.57 -0.35 19.89
C SER A 491 -34.87 -0.80 18.45
N GLU A 492 -35.34 -2.02 18.24
CA GLU A 492 -35.63 -2.51 16.87
C GLU A 492 -36.65 -1.62 16.15
N GLN A 493 -37.66 -1.12 16.87
CA GLN A 493 -38.70 -0.28 16.32
C GLN A 493 -38.17 1.11 15.95
N ASP A 494 -37.34 1.70 16.80
CA ASP A 494 -36.72 3.01 16.53
C ASP A 494 -35.69 2.92 15.41
N ALA A 495 -34.92 1.83 15.35
CA ALA A 495 -33.97 1.56 14.27
C ALA A 495 -34.67 1.45 12.91
N ALA A 496 -35.75 0.67 12.83
CA ALA A 496 -36.53 0.50 11.61
C ALA A 496 -37.18 1.82 11.14
N ASN A 497 -37.75 2.58 12.08
CA ASN A 497 -38.39 3.87 11.80
C ASN A 497 -37.37 4.95 11.42
N GLY A 498 -36.25 5.01 12.14
CA GLY A 498 -35.14 5.93 11.89
C GLY A 498 -34.53 5.71 10.52
N LEU A 499 -34.19 4.46 10.18
CA LEU A 499 -33.67 4.10 8.86
C LEU A 499 -34.67 4.48 7.76
N SER A 500 -35.96 4.13 7.91
CA SER A 500 -36.99 4.45 6.92
C SER A 500 -37.18 5.96 6.72
N THR A 501 -36.96 6.75 7.76
CA THR A 501 -37.01 8.22 7.69
C THR A 501 -35.80 8.74 6.93
N ARG A 502 -34.60 8.28 7.27
CA ARG A 502 -33.36 8.71 6.60
C ARG A 502 -33.30 8.32 5.13
N LEU A 503 -33.78 7.12 4.77
CA LEU A 503 -33.87 6.69 3.38
C LEU A 503 -34.83 7.58 2.56
N ARG A 504 -35.96 8.04 3.16
CA ARG A 504 -36.88 8.97 2.49
C ARG A 504 -36.25 10.33 2.26
N GLU A 505 -35.48 10.84 3.22
CA GLU A 505 -34.73 12.09 3.07
C GLU A 505 -33.70 12.02 1.95
N LEU A 506 -33.11 10.84 1.72
CA LEU A 506 -32.18 10.58 0.61
C LEU A 506 -32.90 10.34 -0.74
N GLY A 507 -34.23 10.42 -0.79
CA GLY A 507 -35.03 10.21 -2.00
C GLY A 507 -35.19 8.75 -2.42
N ILE A 508 -34.98 7.79 -1.51
CA ILE A 508 -35.13 6.35 -1.78
C ILE A 508 -36.60 5.95 -1.63
N SER A 509 -37.15 5.33 -2.67
CA SER A 509 -38.58 5.03 -2.77
C SER A 509 -39.05 3.97 -1.77
N GLN A 510 -40.34 3.98 -1.43
CA GLN A 510 -40.92 3.04 -0.46
C GLN A 510 -40.82 1.57 -0.91
N ASN A 511 -40.89 1.31 -2.22
CA ASN A 511 -40.75 -0.02 -2.81
C ASN A 511 -39.36 -0.63 -2.56
N GLN A 512 -38.36 0.21 -2.34
CA GLN A 512 -36.98 -0.21 -2.08
C GLN A 512 -36.68 -0.39 -0.58
N GLN A 513 -37.54 0.10 0.31
CA GLN A 513 -37.31 0.07 1.75
C GLN A 513 -37.32 -1.35 2.33
N TRP A 514 -38.06 -2.29 1.72
CA TRP A 514 -38.09 -3.68 2.20
C TRP A 514 -36.70 -4.33 2.20
N SER A 515 -35.92 -4.12 1.13
CA SER A 515 -34.53 -4.62 1.06
C SER A 515 -33.66 -4.00 2.14
N TRP A 516 -33.80 -2.70 2.38
CA TRP A 516 -33.07 -2.01 3.44
C TRP A 516 -33.45 -2.46 4.86
N GLN A 517 -34.71 -2.83 5.10
CA GLN A 517 -35.12 -3.39 6.39
C GLN A 517 -34.52 -4.79 6.62
N ASN A 518 -34.42 -5.62 5.59
CA ASN A 518 -33.70 -6.88 5.69
C ASN A 518 -32.19 -6.66 5.90
N ASN A 519 -31.59 -5.69 5.19
CA ASN A 519 -30.21 -5.29 5.42
C ASN A 519 -29.98 -4.83 6.86
N LEU A 520 -30.93 -4.09 7.45
CA LEU A 520 -30.87 -3.66 8.85
C LEU A 520 -30.85 -4.86 9.81
N ARG A 521 -31.71 -5.86 9.58
CA ARG A 521 -31.72 -7.08 10.41
C ARG A 521 -30.40 -7.83 10.36
N LEU A 522 -29.80 -7.95 9.16
CA LEU A 522 -28.50 -8.57 8.98
C LEU A 522 -27.39 -7.74 9.65
N MET A 523 -27.36 -6.42 9.41
CA MET A 523 -26.36 -5.52 9.99
C MET A 523 -26.42 -5.49 11.52
N ARG A 524 -27.63 -5.48 12.11
CA ARG A 524 -27.83 -5.56 13.57
C ARG A 524 -27.26 -6.86 14.14
N TRP A 525 -27.49 -8.00 13.48
CA TRP A 525 -26.91 -9.27 13.91
C TRP A 525 -25.38 -9.29 13.79
N LEU A 526 -24.82 -8.60 12.79
CA LEU A 526 -23.37 -8.49 12.65
C LEU A 526 -22.75 -7.59 13.73
N LEU A 527 -23.40 -6.48 14.10
CA LEU A 527 -22.93 -5.55 15.15
C LEU A 527 -23.28 -5.99 16.58
N GLN A 528 -24.17 -6.96 16.77
CA GLN A 528 -24.51 -7.48 18.09
C GLN A 528 -23.28 -8.14 18.74
N PRO A 529 -22.96 -7.84 20.02
CA PRO A 529 -21.87 -8.48 20.73
C PRO A 529 -22.01 -10.02 20.80
N PRO A 530 -20.95 -10.80 20.51
CA PRO A 530 -19.66 -10.35 19.98
C PRO A 530 -19.76 -9.89 18.52
N ALA A 531 -19.34 -8.65 18.27
CA ALA A 531 -19.49 -8.00 16.97
C ALA A 531 -18.58 -8.65 15.93
N THR A 532 -19.14 -8.89 14.74
CA THR A 532 -18.45 -9.41 13.55
C THR A 532 -18.52 -8.41 12.40
N ASP A 533 -18.87 -7.15 12.66
CA ASP A 533 -18.92 -6.12 11.63
C ASP A 533 -18.08 -4.88 11.96
N THR A 534 -17.15 -4.65 11.05
CA THR A 534 -16.48 -3.38 10.78
C THR A 534 -16.24 -3.20 9.28
N VAL A 535 -16.17 -4.30 8.51
CA VAL A 535 -15.79 -4.30 7.09
C VAL A 535 -16.97 -4.31 6.11
N TRP A 536 -18.21 -4.62 6.53
CA TRP A 536 -19.31 -4.81 5.58
C TRP A 536 -19.75 -3.52 4.92
N ARG A 537 -19.68 -2.38 5.62
CA ARG A 537 -19.87 -1.08 4.99
C ARG A 537 -18.89 -0.89 3.83
N PHE A 538 -17.61 -1.22 4.03
CA PHE A 538 -16.60 -1.12 2.99
C PHE A 538 -16.92 -2.04 1.80
N ILE A 539 -17.27 -3.30 2.04
CA ILE A 539 -17.66 -4.24 0.97
C ILE A 539 -18.86 -3.71 0.19
N LEU A 540 -19.93 -3.29 0.88
CA LEU A 540 -21.16 -2.80 0.25
C LEU A 540 -20.97 -1.49 -0.52
N GLN A 541 -20.12 -0.59 -0.02
CA GLN A 541 -19.77 0.67 -0.68
C GLN A 541 -19.06 0.43 -2.02
N ASN A 542 -18.30 -0.66 -2.11
CA ASN A 542 -17.50 -1.02 -3.28
C ASN A 542 -18.20 -2.04 -4.21
N ALA A 543 -19.20 -2.78 -3.73
CA ALA A 543 -19.92 -3.80 -4.50
C ALA A 543 -20.65 -3.28 -5.76
N TYR A 544 -20.77 -1.97 -5.97
CA TYR A 544 -21.49 -1.38 -7.11
C TYR A 544 -20.65 -0.40 -7.95
N ARG A 545 -19.37 -0.64 -8.22
CA ARG A 545 -18.66 0.21 -9.20
C ARG A 545 -17.66 -0.59 -10.02
N PRO A 546 -17.83 -0.81 -11.35
CA PRO A 546 -18.88 -0.35 -12.27
C PRO A 546 -19.35 -1.34 -13.38
N ALA A 547 -20.48 -0.99 -14.02
CA ALA A 547 -21.20 -1.66 -15.10
C ALA A 547 -20.47 -1.81 -16.47
N LEU A 548 -19.13 -1.98 -16.49
CA LEU A 548 -18.31 -1.77 -17.71
C LEU A 548 -17.71 -3.03 -18.35
N ALA A 549 -17.61 -4.19 -17.68
CA ALA A 549 -16.89 -5.32 -18.28
C ALA A 549 -17.63 -6.11 -19.37
N ARG A 550 -18.97 -5.98 -19.48
CA ARG A 550 -19.73 -6.58 -20.60
C ARG A 550 -19.27 -6.05 -21.94
N LEU A 551 -18.73 -4.83 -21.95
CA LEU A 551 -18.18 -4.20 -23.14
C LEU A 551 -16.72 -4.57 -23.39
N SER A 552 -15.93 -4.76 -22.33
CA SER A 552 -14.56 -5.29 -22.46
C SER A 552 -14.57 -6.68 -23.08
N ILE A 553 -15.42 -7.59 -22.57
CA ILE A 553 -15.58 -8.95 -23.12
C ILE A 553 -16.05 -8.89 -24.57
N ARG A 554 -17.08 -8.09 -24.90
CA ARG A 554 -17.59 -7.96 -26.28
C ARG A 554 -16.58 -7.31 -27.23
N CYS A 555 -15.79 -6.34 -26.76
CA CYS A 555 -14.73 -5.73 -27.55
C CYS A 555 -13.58 -6.72 -27.79
N HIS A 556 -13.23 -7.51 -26.77
CA HIS A 556 -12.22 -8.55 -26.88
C HIS A 556 -12.66 -9.66 -27.83
N GLU A 557 -13.91 -10.15 -27.73
CA GLU A 557 -14.50 -11.12 -28.64
C GLU A 557 -14.57 -10.59 -30.07
N ALA A 558 -15.01 -9.35 -30.27
CA ALA A 558 -15.10 -8.74 -31.60
C ALA A 558 -13.72 -8.44 -32.20
N ALA A 559 -12.73 -8.05 -31.38
CA ALA A 559 -11.34 -7.90 -31.82
C ALA A 559 -10.73 -9.26 -32.19
N ASN A 560 -10.95 -10.30 -31.39
CA ASN A 560 -10.50 -11.67 -31.70
C ASN A 560 -11.18 -12.23 -32.95
N GLN A 561 -12.48 -11.99 -33.13
CA GLN A 561 -13.20 -12.35 -34.35
C GLN A 561 -12.67 -11.60 -35.57
N PHE A 562 -12.38 -10.30 -35.43
CA PHE A 562 -11.75 -9.51 -36.48
C PHE A 562 -10.38 -10.09 -36.86
N VAL A 563 -9.53 -10.40 -35.88
CA VAL A 563 -8.20 -10.99 -36.12
C VAL A 563 -8.32 -12.37 -36.76
N ALA A 564 -9.25 -13.21 -36.29
CA ALA A 564 -9.50 -14.54 -36.84
C ALA A 564 -10.06 -14.51 -38.27
N ALA A 565 -10.84 -13.48 -38.62
CA ALA A 565 -11.42 -13.29 -39.95
C ALA A 565 -10.53 -12.45 -40.89
N ALA A 566 -9.46 -11.83 -40.40
CA ALA A 566 -8.62 -10.93 -41.18
C ALA A 566 -7.72 -11.71 -42.16
N THR A 567 -7.74 -11.29 -43.42
CA THR A 567 -6.82 -11.86 -44.42
C THR A 567 -5.36 -11.51 -44.11
N PRO A 568 -4.37 -12.30 -44.58
CA PRO A 568 -2.95 -11.97 -44.44
C PRO A 568 -2.59 -10.58 -45.00
N LYS A 569 -3.31 -10.13 -46.04
CA LYS A 569 -3.17 -8.79 -46.60
C LYS A 569 -3.64 -7.69 -45.65
N THR A 570 -4.65 -7.96 -44.83
CA THR A 570 -5.16 -7.04 -43.81
C THR A 570 -4.22 -6.98 -42.61
N LEU A 571 -3.74 -8.12 -42.13
CA LEU A 571 -2.82 -8.22 -40.99
C LEU A 571 -1.43 -7.62 -41.28
N ASN A 572 -1.02 -7.54 -42.55
CA ASN A 572 0.24 -6.91 -42.97
C ASN A 572 0.12 -5.40 -43.23
N GLN A 573 -1.02 -4.77 -42.94
CA GLN A 573 -1.16 -3.31 -43.08
C GLN A 573 -0.45 -2.57 -41.93
N PRO A 574 -0.10 -1.28 -42.13
CA PRO A 574 0.42 -0.45 -41.04
C PRO A 574 -0.53 -0.46 -39.84
N ILE A 575 0.04 -0.47 -38.64
CA ILE A 575 -0.72 -0.65 -37.39
C ILE A 575 -1.83 0.40 -37.21
N GLY A 576 -1.62 1.64 -37.70
CA GLY A 576 -2.63 2.69 -37.71
C GLY A 576 -3.86 2.36 -38.56
N SER A 577 -3.69 1.69 -39.72
CA SER A 577 -4.82 1.25 -40.56
C SER A 577 -5.55 0.05 -39.97
N LEU A 578 -4.83 -0.88 -39.33
CA LEU A 578 -5.44 -1.98 -38.58
C LEU A 578 -6.27 -1.45 -37.41
N ARG A 579 -5.74 -0.49 -36.66
CA ARG A 579 -6.41 0.17 -35.54
C ARG A 579 -7.69 0.87 -35.98
N GLN A 580 -7.65 1.61 -37.09
CA GLN A 580 -8.85 2.27 -37.63
C GLN A 580 -9.94 1.25 -37.98
N LYS A 581 -9.58 0.15 -38.63
CA LYS A 581 -10.53 -0.92 -38.98
C LYS A 581 -11.11 -1.65 -37.77
N VAL A 582 -10.29 -1.93 -36.75
CA VAL A 582 -10.77 -2.51 -35.48
C VAL A 582 -11.72 -1.53 -34.80
N ARG A 583 -11.38 -0.24 -34.75
CA ARG A 583 -12.25 0.80 -34.17
C ARG A 583 -13.57 0.96 -34.91
N GLU A 584 -13.55 0.92 -36.25
CA GLU A 584 -14.75 0.90 -37.09
C GLU A 584 -15.62 -0.34 -36.81
N THR A 585 -15.00 -1.50 -36.64
CA THR A 585 -15.70 -2.76 -36.32
C THR A 585 -16.32 -2.71 -34.92
N LEU A 586 -15.67 -2.03 -33.98
CA LEU A 586 -16.12 -1.85 -32.61
C LEU A 586 -17.03 -0.64 -32.40
N THR A 587 -17.47 0.05 -33.46
CA THR A 587 -18.18 1.35 -33.32
C THR A 587 -19.38 1.26 -32.38
N SER A 588 -20.20 0.21 -32.44
CA SER A 588 -21.37 0.11 -31.55
C SER A 588 -20.97 -0.14 -30.09
N GLN A 589 -19.92 -0.94 -29.86
CA GLN A 589 -19.37 -1.19 -28.54
C GLN A 589 -18.69 0.06 -27.98
N VAL A 590 -17.88 0.77 -28.79
CA VAL A 590 -17.25 2.04 -28.42
C VAL A 590 -18.30 3.08 -28.07
N SER A 591 -19.37 3.25 -28.87
CA SER A 591 -20.46 4.17 -28.52
C SER A 591 -21.23 3.76 -27.27
N GLN A 592 -21.33 2.45 -26.98
CA GLN A 592 -21.93 1.97 -25.74
C GLN A 592 -20.99 2.15 -24.54
N ILE A 593 -19.67 2.02 -24.75
CA ILE A 593 -18.62 2.38 -23.78
C ILE A 593 -18.71 3.86 -23.48
N ASP A 594 -18.67 4.72 -24.49
CA ASP A 594 -18.73 6.18 -24.32
C ASP A 594 -20.00 6.58 -23.55
N ARG A 595 -21.15 5.94 -23.84
CA ARG A 595 -22.40 6.18 -23.09
C ARG A 595 -22.33 5.69 -21.65
N LEU A 596 -21.86 4.47 -21.40
CA LEU A 596 -21.77 3.92 -20.05
C LEU A 596 -20.70 4.64 -19.22
N VAL A 597 -19.58 5.01 -19.84
CA VAL A 597 -18.55 5.87 -19.27
C VAL A 597 -19.15 7.24 -18.93
N ALA A 598 -19.92 7.86 -19.83
CA ALA A 598 -20.64 9.10 -19.54
C ALA A 598 -21.64 8.95 -18.39
N GLU A 599 -22.46 7.89 -18.36
CA GLU A 599 -23.39 7.59 -17.26
C GLU A 599 -22.66 7.36 -15.94
N LEU A 600 -21.54 6.63 -15.96
CA LEU A 600 -20.74 6.31 -14.78
C LEU A 600 -20.06 7.54 -14.19
N LEU A 601 -19.59 8.41 -15.07
CA LEU A 601 -18.86 9.62 -14.75
C LEU A 601 -19.78 10.83 -14.55
N GLY A 602 -21.10 10.67 -14.76
CA GLY A 602 -22.08 11.75 -14.66
C GLY A 602 -21.93 12.83 -15.72
N LEU A 603 -21.32 12.51 -16.87
CA LEU A 603 -21.17 13.42 -18.00
C LEU A 603 -22.53 13.57 -18.70
N SER A 604 -23.00 14.81 -18.82
CA SER A 604 -24.26 15.11 -19.50
C SER A 604 -24.17 14.72 -20.97
N SER A 605 -25.23 14.09 -21.50
CA SER A 605 -25.30 13.64 -22.90
C SER A 605 -25.35 14.79 -23.90
#